data_AF-A0A149V958-F1
#
_entry.id   AF-A0A149V958-F1
#
_cell.length_a   1.000
_cell.length_b   1.000
_cell.length_c   1.000
_cell.angle_alpha   90.00
_cell.angle_beta   90.00
_cell.angle_gamma   90.00
#
_symmetry.space_group_name_H-M   'P 1'
#
loop_
_entity.id
_entity.type
_entity.pdbx_description
1 polymer ?
#
loop_
_entity_poly.entity_id
_entity_poly.type
_entity_poly.pdbx_seq_one_letter_code
_entity_poly.pdbx_strand_id
1 'polypeptide(L)'
;MVMENNPILSPSFLPYGFFTLHDYATGMAVCHAAQNAGVLPQQTSRAPFGFLSAAGAAGFMGVSWWQALIRQLEQESGCQYFHALDCGRSVGHAVMACTLGQKNVILQTDSERMAAVRVLYQTCGGHLFSVRPPSFDLTGPLSAKTHLAAYFMRSYCQ
;
A
#
# COMPACT_ATOMS: atom_id res chain seq x y z
N MET A 1 27.84 -20.81 -6.80
CA MET A 1 26.61 -21.49 -6.36
C MET A 1 25.80 -20.47 -5.58
N VAL A 2 25.01 -19.67 -6.31
CA VAL A 2 24.19 -18.60 -5.73
C VAL A 2 22.84 -19.24 -5.44
N MET A 3 22.44 -19.23 -4.17
CA MET A 3 21.13 -19.75 -3.75
C MET A 3 20.04 -18.89 -4.38
N GLU A 4 19.22 -19.50 -5.22
CA GLU A 4 17.96 -18.92 -5.68
C GLU A 4 17.07 -18.71 -4.45
N ASN A 5 16.90 -17.45 -4.04
CA ASN A 5 15.90 -17.07 -3.05
C ASN A 5 14.54 -17.23 -3.71
N ASN A 6 13.95 -18.42 -3.56
CA ASN A 6 12.54 -18.65 -3.85
C ASN A 6 11.71 -17.62 -3.08
N PRO A 7 10.91 -16.77 -3.74
CA PRO A 7 10.02 -15.87 -3.02
C PRO A 7 9.01 -16.74 -2.28
N ILE A 8 9.11 -16.69 -0.95
CA ILE A 8 8.11 -17.21 -0.03
C ILE A 8 6.76 -16.74 -0.56
N LEU A 9 5.92 -17.70 -0.95
CA LEU A 9 4.57 -17.52 -1.49
C LEU A 9 3.90 -16.34 -0.81
N SER A 10 3.86 -15.19 -1.50
CA SER A 10 3.08 -14.06 -1.02
C SER A 10 1.64 -14.54 -0.97
N PRO A 11 0.91 -14.34 0.14
CA PRO A 11 -0.51 -14.67 0.19
C PRO A 11 -1.20 -14.11 -1.05
N SER A 12 -2.03 -14.92 -1.72
CA SER A 12 -2.66 -14.58 -3.02
C SER A 12 -3.49 -13.29 -3.01
N PHE A 13 -3.73 -12.68 -1.85
CA PHE A 13 -4.43 -11.42 -1.68
C PHE A 13 -3.53 -10.17 -1.69
N LEU A 14 -2.21 -10.33 -1.53
CA LEU A 14 -1.27 -9.22 -1.49
C LEU A 14 -0.82 -8.85 -2.92
N PRO A 15 -0.62 -7.55 -3.21
CA PRO A 15 -0.09 -7.09 -4.49
C PRO A 15 1.39 -7.49 -4.67
N TYR A 16 1.86 -7.50 -5.91
CA TYR A 16 3.26 -7.81 -6.24
C TYR A 16 4.26 -6.73 -5.77
N GLY A 17 3.76 -5.53 -5.49
CA GLY A 17 4.59 -4.41 -5.04
C GLY A 17 3.75 -3.30 -4.44
N PHE A 18 4.42 -2.44 -3.68
CA PHE A 18 3.83 -1.29 -3.02
C PHE A 18 4.49 0.02 -3.44
N PHE A 19 3.71 1.09 -3.48
CA PHE A 19 4.20 2.46 -3.59
C PHE A 19 3.85 3.24 -2.33
N THR A 20 4.81 4.01 -1.79
CA THR A 20 4.50 4.97 -0.73
C THR A 20 3.85 6.20 -1.38
N LEU A 21 2.68 6.58 -0.88
CA LEU A 21 1.98 7.79 -1.29
C LEU A 21 2.12 8.88 -0.24
N HIS A 22 2.42 10.08 -0.73
CA HIS A 22 2.45 11.32 0.04
C HIS A 22 1.29 12.24 -0.34
N ASP A 23 0.83 12.17 -1.59
CA ASP A 23 -0.21 13.02 -2.14
C ASP A 23 -0.92 12.37 -3.34
N TYR A 24 -1.91 13.08 -3.87
CA TYR A 24 -2.68 12.67 -5.04
C TYR A 24 -1.86 12.64 -6.33
N ALA A 25 -0.99 13.62 -6.54
CA ALA A 25 -0.24 13.78 -7.77
C ALA A 25 0.72 12.59 -8.00
N THR A 26 1.41 12.16 -6.95
CA THR A 26 2.27 10.97 -6.95
C THR A 26 1.46 9.69 -7.19
N GLY A 27 0.27 9.55 -6.61
CA GLY A 27 -0.63 8.42 -6.87
C GLY A 27 -1.05 8.34 -8.34
N MET A 28 -1.47 9.45 -8.95
CA MET A 28 -1.85 9.48 -10.36
C MET A 28 -0.66 9.25 -11.29
N ALA A 29 0.54 9.69 -10.92
CA ALA A 29 1.75 9.40 -11.69
C ALA A 29 2.02 7.88 -11.77
N VAL A 30 1.82 7.14 -10.68
CA VAL A 30 1.89 5.67 -10.67
C VAL A 30 0.84 5.08 -11.60
N CYS A 31 -0.42 5.53 -11.49
CA CYS A 31 -1.53 5.01 -12.30
C CYS A 31 -1.25 5.19 -13.79
N HIS A 32 -0.86 6.39 -14.21
CA HIS A 32 -0.50 6.68 -15.61
C HIS A 32 0.70 5.85 -16.08
N ALA A 33 1.74 5.71 -15.26
CA ALA A 33 2.89 4.90 -15.61
C ALA A 33 2.53 3.41 -15.76
N ALA A 34 1.68 2.88 -14.87
CA ALA A 34 1.20 1.50 -14.93
C ALA A 34 0.34 1.25 -16.17
N GLN A 35 -0.55 2.18 -16.52
CA GLN A 35 -1.37 2.11 -17.74
C GLN A 35 -0.49 2.13 -18.99
N ASN A 36 0.48 3.06 -19.07
CA ASN A 36 1.39 3.16 -20.20
C ASN A 36 2.29 1.92 -20.36
N ALA A 37 2.64 1.27 -19.25
CA ALA A 37 3.41 0.02 -19.25
C ALA A 37 2.54 -1.23 -19.53
N GLY A 38 1.21 -1.09 -19.68
CA GLY A 38 0.30 -2.22 -19.86
C GLY A 38 0.05 -3.06 -18.60
N VAL A 39 0.54 -2.61 -17.43
CA VAL A 39 0.38 -3.27 -16.13
C VAL A 39 -1.01 -3.05 -15.55
N LEU A 40 -1.65 -1.91 -15.89
CA LEU A 40 -3.02 -1.60 -15.52
C LEU A 40 -3.91 -1.40 -16.76
N PRO A 41 -4.34 -2.48 -17.43
CA PRO A 41 -5.28 -2.40 -18.55
C PRO A 41 -6.58 -1.69 -18.16
N GLN A 42 -7.22 -0.99 -19.11
CA GLN A 42 -8.46 -0.21 -18.90
C GLN A 42 -9.64 -1.02 -18.31
N GLN A 43 -9.62 -2.35 -18.39
CA GLN A 43 -10.68 -3.24 -17.91
C GLN A 43 -10.35 -3.88 -16.55
N THR A 44 -9.26 -3.48 -15.92
CA THR A 44 -8.78 -4.09 -14.67
C THR A 44 -9.56 -3.53 -13.48
N SER A 45 -10.38 -4.35 -12.82
CA SER A 45 -11.14 -3.92 -11.65
C SER A 45 -10.28 -3.71 -10.41
N ARG A 46 -9.11 -4.37 -10.32
CA ARG A 46 -8.19 -4.30 -9.19
C ARG A 46 -6.74 -4.31 -9.62
N ALA A 47 -5.96 -3.35 -9.14
CA ALA A 47 -4.58 -3.19 -9.55
C ALA A 47 -3.69 -4.32 -8.99
N PRO A 48 -2.65 -4.73 -9.75
CA PRO A 48 -1.67 -5.74 -9.30
C PRO A 48 -0.64 -5.18 -8.31
N PHE A 49 -0.70 -3.89 -7.99
CA PHE A 49 0.13 -3.19 -7.01
C PHE A 49 -0.76 -2.55 -5.91
N GLY A 50 -0.15 -2.15 -4.80
CA GLY A 50 -0.84 -1.47 -3.71
C GLY A 50 -0.17 -0.17 -3.26
N PHE A 51 -0.86 0.51 -2.36
CA PHE A 51 -0.40 1.78 -1.79
C PHE A 51 -0.20 1.70 -0.28
N LEU A 52 0.90 2.27 0.20
CA LEU A 52 1.12 2.51 1.62
C LEU A 52 1.11 4.01 1.86
N SER A 53 0.51 4.47 2.94
CA SER A 53 0.70 5.87 3.36
C SER A 53 2.16 6.13 3.73
N ALA A 54 2.59 7.39 3.80
CA ALA A 54 3.82 7.77 4.49
C ALA A 54 3.88 7.19 5.92
N ALA A 55 5.09 7.00 6.44
CA ALA A 55 5.30 6.44 7.78
C ALA A 55 4.62 7.31 8.85
N GLY A 56 3.87 6.69 9.77
CA GLY A 56 3.15 7.40 10.83
C GLY A 56 2.00 8.32 10.37
N ALA A 57 1.58 8.26 9.10
CA ALA A 57 0.56 9.16 8.56
C ALA A 57 -0.75 9.18 9.35
N ALA A 58 -1.12 8.09 10.04
CA ALA A 58 -2.31 8.07 10.88
C ALA A 58 -2.27 9.12 12.01
N GLY A 59 -1.09 9.45 12.54
CA GLY A 59 -0.95 10.41 13.62
C GLY A 59 -0.89 11.87 13.17
N PHE A 60 -0.54 12.13 11.91
CA PHE A 60 -0.39 13.49 11.38
C PHE A 60 -1.57 13.89 10.48
N MET A 61 -1.92 13.04 9.51
CA MET A 61 -3.00 13.30 8.56
C MET A 61 -4.33 12.65 8.97
N GLY A 62 -4.26 11.53 9.67
CA GLY A 62 -5.43 10.77 10.09
C GLY A 62 -5.98 9.80 9.04
N VAL A 63 -6.88 8.93 9.51
CA VAL A 63 -7.47 7.84 8.72
C VAL A 63 -8.37 8.39 7.60
N SER A 64 -9.17 9.40 7.91
CA SER A 64 -10.13 9.98 6.97
C SER A 64 -9.44 10.62 5.77
N TRP A 65 -8.30 11.28 5.99
CA TRP A 65 -7.49 11.80 4.89
C TRP A 65 -7.01 10.67 3.97
N TRP A 66 -6.46 9.59 4.54
CA TRP A 66 -5.97 8.46 3.75
C TRP A 66 -7.06 7.81 2.92
N GLN A 67 -8.22 7.57 3.53
CA GLN A 67 -9.37 7.00 2.83
C GLN A 67 -9.89 7.93 1.73
N ALA A 68 -9.90 9.24 1.94
CA ALA A 68 -10.30 10.21 0.92
C ALA A 68 -9.32 10.21 -0.27
N LEU A 69 -8.00 10.19 0.01
CA LEU A 69 -6.97 10.11 -1.01
C LEU A 69 -7.13 8.86 -1.89
N ILE A 70 -7.25 7.68 -1.26
CA ILE A 70 -7.42 6.42 -2.00
C ILE A 70 -8.70 6.43 -2.81
N ARG A 71 -9.83 6.85 -2.22
CA ARG A 71 -11.12 6.94 -2.93
C ARG A 71 -11.02 7.82 -4.17
N GLN A 72 -10.34 8.96 -4.06
CA GLN A 72 -10.14 9.86 -5.20
C GLN A 72 -9.30 9.21 -6.30
N LEU A 73 -8.23 8.48 -5.94
CA LEU A 73 -7.43 7.72 -6.90
C LEU A 73 -8.25 6.61 -7.58
N GLU A 74 -9.05 5.87 -6.82
CA GLU A 74 -9.91 4.79 -7.36
C GLU A 74 -10.98 5.33 -8.31
N GLN A 75 -11.57 6.48 -7.98
CA GLN A 75 -12.54 7.16 -8.85
C GLN A 75 -11.92 7.61 -10.17
N GLU A 76 -10.74 8.25 -10.11
CA GLU A 76 -10.10 8.79 -11.31
C GLU A 76 -9.52 7.70 -12.21
N SER A 77 -8.95 6.65 -11.60
CA SER A 77 -8.34 5.54 -12.35
C SER A 77 -9.34 4.45 -12.76
N GLY A 78 -10.55 4.43 -12.17
CA GLY A 78 -11.54 3.38 -12.37
C GLY A 78 -11.15 2.01 -11.81
N CYS A 79 -10.16 1.95 -10.92
CA CYS A 79 -9.57 0.71 -10.42
C CYS A 79 -9.49 0.71 -8.89
N GLN A 80 -9.70 -0.45 -8.25
CA GLN A 80 -9.51 -0.62 -6.81
C GLN A 80 -8.06 -0.95 -6.45
N TYR A 81 -7.60 -0.48 -5.29
CA TYR A 81 -6.25 -0.75 -4.81
C TYR A 81 -6.25 -1.52 -3.49
N PHE A 82 -5.26 -2.41 -3.33
CA PHE A 82 -4.88 -2.78 -1.97
C PHE A 82 -4.18 -1.57 -1.34
N HIS A 83 -4.61 -1.14 -0.15
CA HIS A 83 -3.97 -0.01 0.52
C HIS A 83 -3.87 -0.21 2.03
N ALA A 84 -2.79 0.29 2.63
CA ALA A 84 -2.56 0.23 4.07
C ALA A 84 -2.12 1.57 4.67
N LEU A 85 -2.68 1.91 5.83
CA LEU A 85 -2.34 3.11 6.59
C LEU A 85 -1.26 2.79 7.63
N ASP A 86 -0.23 3.61 7.69
CA ASP A 86 0.83 3.49 8.69
C ASP A 86 0.43 4.17 10.00
N CYS A 87 0.23 3.37 11.05
CA CYS A 87 -0.14 3.81 12.39
C CYS A 87 1.07 4.07 13.31
N GLY A 88 2.29 3.93 12.78
CA GLY A 88 3.53 4.05 13.55
C GLY A 88 3.51 3.09 14.74
N ARG A 89 3.69 3.62 15.96
CA ARG A 89 3.71 2.85 17.21
C ARG A 89 2.41 2.92 18.01
N SER A 90 1.38 3.58 17.48
CA SER A 90 0.14 3.86 18.21
C SER A 90 -0.93 2.79 17.97
N VAL A 91 -1.18 1.97 18.98
CA VAL A 91 -2.33 1.04 19.01
C VAL A 91 -3.64 1.81 18.87
N GLY A 92 -3.76 2.98 19.50
CA GLY A 92 -4.97 3.81 19.41
C GLY A 92 -5.29 4.22 17.98
N HIS A 93 -4.28 4.59 17.18
CA HIS A 93 -4.48 4.89 15.77
C HIS A 93 -4.90 3.66 14.97
N ALA A 94 -4.30 2.49 15.24
CA ALA A 94 -4.67 1.25 14.55
C ALA A 94 -6.10 0.81 14.87
N VAL A 95 -6.54 0.94 16.13
CA VAL A 95 -7.92 0.65 16.54
C VAL A 95 -8.89 1.65 15.91
N MET A 96 -8.59 2.95 15.97
CA MET A 96 -9.41 3.99 15.33
C MET A 96 -9.57 3.74 13.83
N ALA A 97 -8.48 3.39 13.14
CA ALA A 97 -8.51 3.06 11.72
C ALA A 97 -9.45 1.87 11.44
N CYS A 98 -9.39 0.82 12.26
CA CYS A 98 -10.26 -0.33 12.14
C CYS A 98 -11.75 0.05 12.33
N THR A 99 -12.06 0.86 13.34
CA THR A 99 -13.43 1.37 13.60
C THR A 99 -13.97 2.18 12.43
N LEU A 100 -13.12 2.92 11.73
CA LEU A 100 -13.45 3.68 10.52
C LEU A 100 -13.41 2.81 9.23
N GLY A 101 -13.29 1.50 9.36
CA GLY A 101 -13.35 0.56 8.24
C GLY A 101 -12.06 0.43 7.43
N GLN A 102 -10.93 1.02 7.86
CA GLN A 102 -9.63 0.79 7.23
C GLN A 102 -9.24 -0.68 7.40
N LYS A 103 -9.15 -1.41 6.28
CA LYS A 103 -8.93 -2.86 6.30
C LYS A 103 -7.49 -3.25 6.58
N ASN A 104 -6.52 -2.45 6.15
CA ASN A 104 -5.12 -2.80 6.32
C ASN A 104 -4.34 -1.68 6.99
N VAL A 105 -3.52 -2.02 7.98
CA VAL A 105 -2.65 -1.06 8.65
C VAL A 105 -1.28 -1.64 8.95
N ILE A 106 -0.32 -0.74 9.15
CA ILE A 106 1.03 -1.03 9.59
C ILE A 106 1.16 -0.54 11.02
N LEU A 107 1.64 -1.40 11.92
CA LEU A 107 1.83 -1.09 13.33
C LEU A 107 3.16 -1.68 13.80
N GLN A 108 3.94 -0.86 14.48
CA GLN A 108 5.19 -1.26 15.13
C GLN A 108 5.02 -1.14 16.63
N THR A 109 4.67 -2.25 17.28
CA THR A 109 4.44 -2.30 18.73
C THR A 109 4.99 -3.61 19.30
N ASP A 110 4.98 -3.74 20.62
CA ASP A 110 5.39 -4.96 21.32
C ASP A 110 4.50 -6.16 20.97
N SER A 111 4.99 -7.39 21.23
CA SER A 111 4.32 -8.63 20.83
C SER A 111 2.92 -8.80 21.43
N GLU A 112 2.73 -8.37 22.68
CA GLU A 112 1.46 -8.51 23.39
C GLU A 112 0.40 -7.60 22.77
N ARG A 113 0.70 -6.32 22.59
CA ARG A 113 -0.21 -5.37 21.92
C ARG A 113 -0.45 -5.75 20.47
N MET A 114 0.58 -6.25 19.78
CA MET A 114 0.46 -6.74 18.40
C MET A 114 -0.55 -7.88 18.29
N ALA A 115 -0.53 -8.85 19.22
CA ALA A 115 -1.45 -9.97 19.22
C ALA A 115 -2.91 -9.51 19.38
N ALA A 116 -3.17 -8.59 20.32
CA ALA A 116 -4.52 -8.05 20.54
C ALA A 116 -5.07 -7.33 19.30
N VAL A 117 -4.27 -6.46 18.67
CA VAL A 117 -4.70 -5.73 17.47
C VAL A 117 -4.85 -6.68 16.28
N ARG A 118 -4.05 -7.75 16.20
CA ARG A 118 -4.18 -8.75 15.12
C ARG A 118 -5.53 -9.45 15.15
N VAL A 119 -6.01 -9.83 16.33
CA VAL A 119 -7.35 -10.44 16.49
C VAL A 119 -8.45 -9.48 16.04
N LEU A 120 -8.35 -8.20 16.40
CA LEU A 120 -9.27 -7.16 15.94
C LEU A 120 -9.33 -7.08 14.41
N TYR A 121 -8.17 -6.97 13.75
CA TYR A 121 -8.12 -6.87 12.29
C TYR A 121 -8.62 -8.15 11.60
N GLN A 122 -8.29 -9.33 12.12
CA GLN A 122 -8.81 -10.60 11.59
C GLN A 122 -10.35 -10.65 11.68
N THR A 123 -10.91 -10.20 12.81
CA THR A 123 -12.37 -10.16 13.02
C THR A 123 -13.07 -9.20 12.04
N CYS A 124 -12.42 -8.09 11.71
CA CYS A 124 -12.94 -7.12 10.74
C CYS A 124 -12.62 -7.45 9.27
N GLY A 125 -12.04 -8.63 8.99
CA GLY A 125 -11.65 -9.06 7.64
C GLY A 125 -10.50 -8.24 7.06
N GLY A 126 -9.63 -7.72 7.93
CA GLY A 126 -8.50 -6.87 7.61
C GLY A 126 -7.14 -7.53 7.88
N HIS A 127 -6.07 -6.81 7.55
CA HIS A 127 -4.70 -7.26 7.74
C HIS A 127 -3.86 -6.27 8.56
N LEU A 128 -3.08 -6.82 9.50
CA LEU A 128 -2.14 -6.07 10.32
C LEU A 128 -0.70 -6.44 9.95
N PHE A 129 0.00 -5.48 9.34
CA PHE A 129 1.43 -5.58 9.06
C PHE A 129 2.22 -5.19 10.32
N SER A 130 2.97 -6.14 10.88
CA SER A 130 3.89 -5.86 12.00
C SER A 130 5.20 -5.20 11.57
N VAL A 131 5.50 -5.26 10.27
CA VAL A 131 6.64 -4.62 9.62
C VAL A 131 6.12 -3.93 8.37
N ARG A 132 6.59 -2.72 8.10
CA ARG A 132 6.24 -1.98 6.88
C ARG A 132 6.70 -2.78 5.66
N PRO A 133 5.80 -3.16 4.72
CA PRO A 133 6.22 -3.82 3.49
C PRO A 133 7.20 -2.95 2.70
N PRO A 134 8.18 -3.54 1.99
CA PRO A 134 9.01 -2.80 1.05
C PRO A 134 8.14 -2.06 0.02
N SER A 135 8.44 -0.79 -0.20
CA SER A 135 7.67 0.07 -1.09
C SER A 135 8.57 1.01 -1.86
N PHE A 136 8.22 1.27 -3.12
CA PHE A 136 8.86 2.32 -3.89
C PHE A 136 8.36 3.68 -3.41
N ASP A 137 9.27 4.52 -2.92
CA ASP A 137 8.94 5.84 -2.39
C ASP A 137 9.07 6.91 -3.48
N LEU A 138 8.03 7.74 -3.59
CA LEU A 138 7.86 8.75 -4.64
C LEU A 138 8.17 10.17 -4.17
N THR A 139 8.80 10.34 -3.01
CA THR A 139 9.46 11.62 -2.69
C THR A 139 10.36 12.01 -3.87
N GLY A 140 10.13 13.19 -4.48
CA GLY A 140 10.85 13.61 -5.71
C GLY A 140 12.38 13.58 -5.55
N PRO A 141 13.22 13.72 -6.59
CA PRO A 141 12.99 13.71 -8.05
C PRO A 141 12.72 12.32 -8.65
N LEU A 142 12.43 11.31 -7.81
CA LEU A 142 12.18 9.92 -8.23
C LEU A 142 10.79 9.68 -8.84
N SER A 143 9.89 10.67 -8.79
CA SER A 143 8.60 10.66 -9.49
C SER A 143 8.70 10.94 -11.00
N ALA A 144 9.93 11.14 -11.52
CA ALA A 144 10.15 11.26 -12.95
C ALA A 144 9.64 10.02 -13.69
N LYS A 145 8.91 10.22 -14.80
CA LYS A 145 8.29 9.15 -15.62
C LYS A 145 9.24 7.98 -15.90
N THR A 146 10.53 8.26 -16.10
CA THR A 146 11.57 7.27 -16.40
C THR A 146 11.77 6.24 -15.27
N HIS A 147 11.69 6.64 -14.00
CA HIS A 147 11.90 5.72 -12.88
C HIS A 147 10.69 4.80 -12.67
N LEU A 148 9.48 5.34 -12.80
CA LEU A 148 8.26 4.55 -12.76
C LEU A 148 8.18 3.58 -13.95
N ALA A 149 8.55 4.02 -15.15
CA ALA A 149 8.63 3.15 -16.32
C ALA A 149 9.64 2.02 -16.09
N ALA A 150 10.83 2.32 -15.57
CA ALA A 150 11.83 1.31 -15.25
C ALA A 150 11.36 0.31 -14.19
N TYR A 151 10.65 0.78 -13.14
CA TYR A 151 10.07 -0.09 -12.11
C TYR A 151 9.08 -1.09 -12.71
N PHE A 152 8.13 -0.61 -13.51
CA PHE A 152 7.13 -1.49 -14.13
C PHE A 152 7.76 -2.41 -15.19
N MET A 153 8.70 -1.93 -16.00
CA MET A 153 9.36 -2.78 -17.00
C MET A 153 10.21 -3.91 -16.37
N ARG A 154 10.95 -3.63 -15.29
CA ARG A 154 11.78 -4.65 -14.64
C ARG A 154 10.98 -5.70 -13.88
N SER A 155 9.82 -5.32 -13.33
CA SER A 155 9.00 -6.20 -12.50
C SER A 155 8.17 -7.19 -13.31
N TYR A 156 8.02 -6.98 -14.63
CA TYR A 156 7.21 -7.80 -15.54
C TYR A 156 8.02 -8.50 -16.65
N CYS A 157 9.35 -8.36 -16.64
CA CYS A 157 10.27 -9.10 -17.52
C CYS A 157 10.95 -10.29 -16.82
N GLN A 158 10.46 -10.71 -15.66
CA GLN A 158 10.80 -11.98 -14.99
C GLN A 158 9.58 -12.90 -15.03
#